data_AF-A0A6A2F867-F1
#
_entry.id   AF-A0A6A2F867-F1
#
_cell.length_a   1.000
_cell.length_b   1.000
_cell.length_c   1.000
_cell.angle_alpha   90.00
_cell.angle_beta   90.00
_cell.angle_gamma   90.00
#
_symmetry.space_group_name_H-M   'P 1'
#
loop_
_entity.id
_entity.type
_entity.pdbx_description
1 polymer ?
#
loop_
_entity_poly.entity_id
_entity_poly.type
_entity_poly.pdbx_seq_one_letter_code
_entity_poly.pdbx_strand_id
1 'polypeptide(L)'
;MKIENKISIAVAVGFLALGMILSNYPGSVSSGILSGIFAVGLSMLFTSLYKHFKYGEGIEQDERTRKVMYRALAGSWFATLILTTVLMFADRLNISLDIRGALSIIFFFMVFTFSALNWYFEKKEDM
;
A
#
# COMPACT_ATOMS: atom_id res chain seq x y z
N MET A 1 -12.41 16.71 -2.55
CA MET A 1 -11.03 16.30 -2.89
C MET A 1 -10.63 16.91 -4.22
N LYS A 2 -9.49 17.62 -4.30
CA LYS A 2 -9.00 18.16 -5.59
C LYS A 2 -8.54 16.99 -6.48
N ILE A 3 -9.05 16.96 -7.72
CA ILE A 3 -8.77 15.91 -8.73
C ILE A 3 -7.27 15.70 -8.93
N GLU A 4 -6.49 16.77 -8.81
CA GLU A 4 -5.03 16.77 -8.93
C GLU A 4 -4.33 15.84 -7.92
N ASN A 5 -4.81 15.77 -6.67
CA ASN A 5 -4.23 14.90 -5.63
C ASN A 5 -4.59 13.41 -5.83
N LYS A 6 -5.75 13.10 -6.43
CA LYS A 6 -6.09 11.72 -6.79
C LYS A 6 -5.14 11.20 -7.87
N ILE A 7 -4.87 12.05 -8.87
CA ILE A 7 -4.01 11.72 -10.01
C ILE A 7 -2.56 11.52 -9.54
N SER A 8 -2.04 12.38 -8.66
CA SER A 8 -0.67 12.23 -8.15
C SER A 8 -0.47 10.95 -7.32
N ILE A 9 -1.47 10.54 -6.51
CA ILE A 9 -1.42 9.26 -5.79
C ILE A 9 -1.45 8.08 -6.77
N ALA A 10 -2.35 8.11 -7.76
CA ALA A 10 -2.45 7.05 -8.77
C ALA A 10 -1.15 6.92 -9.58
N VAL A 11 -0.51 8.05 -9.93
CA VAL A 11 0.78 8.07 -10.62
C VAL A 11 1.90 7.51 -9.74
N ALA A 12 1.95 7.86 -8.46
CA ALA A 12 2.94 7.33 -7.52
C ALA A 12 2.82 5.81 -7.34
N VAL A 13 1.59 5.30 -7.19
CA VAL A 13 1.31 3.86 -7.13
C VAL A 13 1.69 3.18 -8.44
N GLY A 14 1.42 3.82 -9.59
CA GLY A 14 1.85 3.35 -10.90
C GLY A 14 3.36 3.17 -11.00
N PHE A 15 4.15 4.14 -10.54
CA PHE A 15 5.61 4.05 -10.53
C PHE A 15 6.13 2.90 -9.64
N LEU A 16 5.53 2.70 -8.47
CA LEU A 16 5.90 1.58 -7.59
C LEU A 16 5.57 0.22 -8.20
N ALA A 17 4.39 0.09 -8.83
CA ALA A 17 4.00 -1.13 -9.54
C ALA A 17 4.93 -1.41 -10.73
N LEU A 18 5.33 -0.38 -11.47
CA LEU A 18 6.26 -0.48 -12.58
C LEU A 18 7.65 -0.95 -12.11
N GLY A 19 8.14 -0.43 -10.99
CA GLY A 19 9.38 -0.89 -10.36
C GLY A 19 9.34 -2.37 -9.97
N MET A 20 8.21 -2.85 -9.45
CA MET A 20 8.01 -4.26 -9.11
C MET A 20 7.91 -5.19 -10.32
N ILE A 21 7.26 -4.76 -11.39
CA ILE A 21 7.18 -5.56 -12.63
C ILE A 21 8.57 -5.68 -13.25
N LEU A 22 9.30 -4.57 -13.34
CA LEU A 22 10.64 -4.53 -13.92
C LEU A 22 11.67 -5.30 -13.10
N SER A 23 11.52 -5.39 -11.77
CA SER A 23 12.44 -6.17 -10.93
C SER A 23 12.34 -7.69 -11.15
N ASN A 24 11.23 -8.17 -11.71
CA ASN A 24 10.99 -9.60 -11.98
C ASN A 24 11.25 -10.00 -13.43
N TYR A 25 11.61 -9.05 -14.30
CA TYR A 25 11.83 -9.34 -15.72
C TYR A 25 13.26 -9.90 -15.94
N PRO A 26 13.43 -10.99 -16.70
CA PRO A 26 14.73 -11.67 -16.87
C PRO A 26 15.75 -10.91 -17.73
N GLY A 27 15.46 -9.66 -18.11
CA GLY A 27 16.43 -8.73 -18.68
C GLY A 27 16.96 -7.82 -17.59
N SER A 28 18.26 -7.86 -17.32
CA SER A 28 18.93 -7.15 -16.23
C SER A 28 18.72 -5.63 -16.31
N VAL A 29 17.65 -5.12 -15.72
CA VAL A 29 17.52 -3.70 -15.41
C VAL A 29 18.53 -3.40 -14.31
N SER A 30 19.43 -2.44 -14.57
CA SER A 30 20.43 -2.02 -13.60
C SER A 30 19.77 -1.73 -12.25
N SER A 31 20.36 -2.25 -11.17
CA SER A 31 19.90 -2.03 -9.80
C SER A 31 19.78 -0.53 -9.46
N GLY A 32 20.62 0.31 -10.07
CA GLY A 32 20.53 1.76 -9.95
C GLY A 32 19.22 2.32 -10.51
N ILE A 33 18.76 1.84 -11.67
CA ILE A 33 17.53 2.29 -12.31
C ILE A 33 16.31 1.86 -11.49
N LEU A 34 16.28 0.61 -11.01
CA LEU A 34 15.20 0.12 -10.14
C LEU A 34 15.12 0.93 -8.84
N SER A 35 16.26 1.17 -8.19
CA SER A 35 16.29 1.98 -6.96
C SER A 35 15.80 3.42 -7.19
N GLY A 36 16.10 4.02 -8.35
CA GLY A 36 15.60 5.33 -8.74
C GLY A 36 14.09 5.36 -8.93
N ILE A 37 13.52 4.36 -9.63
CA ILE A 37 12.08 4.23 -9.83
C ILE A 37 11.34 4.11 -8.48
N PHE A 38 11.86 3.28 -7.57
CA PHE A 38 11.30 3.15 -6.23
C PHE A 38 11.42 4.45 -5.42
N ALA A 39 12.56 5.13 -5.46
CA ALA A 39 12.77 6.38 -4.74
C ALA A 39 11.84 7.51 -5.23
N VAL A 40 11.65 7.62 -6.55
CA VAL A 40 10.73 8.59 -7.15
C VAL A 40 9.28 8.25 -6.82
N GLY A 41 8.89 6.98 -6.94
CA GLY A 41 7.57 6.50 -6.55
C GLY A 41 7.26 6.81 -5.08
N LEU A 42 8.18 6.51 -4.17
CA LEU A 42 8.07 6.80 -2.74
C LEU A 42 8.01 8.30 -2.45
N SER A 43 8.88 9.12 -3.04
CA SER A 43 8.90 10.57 -2.76
C SER A 43 7.61 11.24 -3.26
N MET A 44 7.09 10.83 -4.41
CA MET A 44 5.80 11.28 -4.92
C MET A 44 4.65 10.85 -4.01
N LEU A 45 4.67 9.61 -3.51
CA LEU A 45 3.65 9.11 -2.60
C LEU A 45 3.66 9.88 -1.27
N PHE A 46 4.84 10.09 -0.68
CA PHE A 46 5.01 10.86 0.56
C PHE A 46 4.58 12.31 0.40
N THR A 47 5.02 12.99 -0.65
CA THR A 47 4.65 14.40 -0.89
C THR A 47 3.17 14.55 -1.20
N SER A 48 2.57 13.60 -1.92
CA SER A 48 1.14 13.61 -2.22
C SER A 48 0.29 13.30 -0.99
N LEU A 49 0.70 12.34 -0.14
CA LEU A 49 0.06 12.05 1.14
C LEU A 49 0.22 13.22 2.11
N TYR A 50 1.41 13.81 2.21
CA TYR A 50 1.66 14.97 3.06
C TYR A 50 0.79 16.16 2.65
N LYS A 51 0.69 16.44 1.33
CA LYS A 51 -0.21 17.48 0.82
C LYS A 51 -1.68 17.15 1.10
N HIS A 52 -2.06 15.87 1.04
CA HIS A 52 -3.41 15.44 1.40
C HIS A 52 -3.72 15.69 2.88
N PHE A 53 -2.83 15.31 3.79
CA PHE A 53 -3.02 15.54 5.23
C PHE A 53 -2.93 17.01 5.64
N LYS A 54 -2.06 17.80 4.99
CA LYS A 54 -1.79 19.20 5.36
C LYS A 54 -2.73 20.22 4.71
N TYR A 55 -3.01 20.06 3.40
CA TYR A 55 -3.79 21.02 2.61
C TYR A 55 -5.15 20.45 2.19
N GLY A 56 -5.50 19.25 2.63
CA GLY A 56 -6.87 18.73 2.57
C GLY A 56 -7.85 19.47 3.49
N GLU A 57 -7.35 20.44 4.28
CA GLU A 57 -8.05 21.39 5.15
C GLU A 57 -9.38 20.92 5.76
N GLY A 58 -9.38 20.83 7.09
CA GLY A 58 -10.43 21.44 7.89
C GLY A 58 -11.82 20.83 7.74
N ILE A 59 -11.95 19.54 8.00
CA ILE A 59 -13.22 18.96 8.39
C ILE A 59 -12.89 18.13 9.61
N GLU A 60 -13.44 18.52 10.76
CA GLU A 60 -13.58 17.65 11.91
C GLU A 60 -13.94 16.27 11.37
N GLN A 61 -13.01 15.30 11.44
CA GLN A 61 -13.23 14.00 10.81
C GLN A 61 -14.52 13.46 11.40
N ASP A 62 -15.57 13.44 10.58
CA ASP A 62 -16.86 12.90 10.96
C ASP A 62 -16.61 11.56 11.66
N GLU A 63 -17.24 11.35 12.82
CA GLU A 63 -17.11 10.10 13.57
C GLU A 63 -17.30 8.89 12.65
N ARG A 64 -18.12 9.03 11.61
CA ARG A 64 -18.33 8.04 10.55
C ARG A 64 -17.02 7.65 9.85
N THR A 65 -16.31 8.62 9.28
CA THR A 65 -15.04 8.39 8.58
C THR A 65 -14.00 7.76 9.52
N ARG A 66 -13.97 8.20 10.78
CA ARG A 66 -13.06 7.64 11.79
C ARG A 66 -13.39 6.18 12.13
N LYS A 67 -14.67 5.84 12.28
CA LYS A 67 -15.13 4.46 12.52
C LYS A 67 -14.81 3.54 11.35
N VAL A 68 -15.03 3.99 10.11
CA VAL A 68 -14.68 3.24 8.89
C VAL A 68 -13.19 2.98 8.82
N MET A 69 -12.37 4.01 9.03
CA MET A 69 -10.91 3.89 9.00
C MET A 69 -10.40 2.90 10.05
N TYR A 70 -10.92 2.95 11.29
CA TYR A 70 -10.52 2.00 12.32
C TYR A 70 -10.95 0.57 12.02
N ARG A 71 -12.14 0.36 11.47
CA ARG A 71 -12.61 -0.98 11.04
C ARG A 71 -11.73 -1.53 9.92
N ALA A 72 -11.41 -0.71 8.93
CA ALA A 72 -10.51 -1.08 7.84
C ALA A 72 -9.10 -1.42 8.35
N LEU A 73 -8.57 -0.60 9.27
CA LEU A 73 -7.24 -0.81 9.86
C LEU A 73 -7.18 -2.09 10.69
N ALA A 74 -8.16 -2.31 11.57
CA ALA A 74 -8.26 -3.54 12.35
C ALA A 74 -8.37 -4.79 11.45
N GLY A 75 -9.20 -4.72 10.41
CA GLY A 75 -9.33 -5.80 9.43
C GLY A 75 -8.04 -6.07 8.65
N SER A 76 -7.35 -5.02 8.21
CA SER A 76 -6.06 -5.17 7.52
C SER A 76 -4.99 -5.77 8.43
N TRP A 77 -4.97 -5.39 9.71
CA TRP A 77 -4.03 -5.94 10.68
C TRP A 77 -4.27 -7.43 10.88
N PHE A 78 -5.53 -7.83 11.05
CA PHE A 78 -5.90 -9.23 11.21
C PHE A 78 -5.56 -10.06 9.97
N ALA A 79 -5.83 -9.54 8.77
CA ALA A 79 -5.44 -10.19 7.51
C ALA A 79 -3.92 -10.36 7.43
N THR A 80 -3.14 -9.35 7.82
CA THR A 80 -1.68 -9.44 7.85
C THR A 80 -1.18 -10.51 8.83
N LEU A 81 -1.82 -10.67 10.00
CA LEU A 81 -1.49 -11.77 10.93
C LEU A 81 -1.72 -13.15 10.32
N ILE A 82 -2.82 -13.32 9.59
CA ILE A 82 -3.10 -14.55 8.84
C ILE A 82 -2.01 -14.78 7.79
N LEU A 83 -1.67 -13.76 7.00
CA LEU A 83 -0.62 -13.87 5.99
C LEU A 83 0.73 -14.23 6.60
N THR A 84 1.14 -13.58 7.69
CA THR A 84 2.40 -13.89 8.38
C THR A 84 2.41 -15.34 8.86
N THR A 85 1.29 -15.84 9.36
CA THR A 85 1.15 -17.25 9.73
C THR A 85 1.36 -18.17 8.52
N VAL A 86 0.76 -17.84 7.37
CA VAL A 86 0.95 -18.58 6.11
C VAL A 86 2.41 -18.56 5.66
N LEU A 87 3.08 -17.40 5.74
CA LEU A 87 4.50 -17.26 5.39
C LEU A 87 5.41 -18.09 6.32
N MET A 88 5.11 -18.13 7.62
CA MET A 88 5.84 -19.00 8.56
C MET A 88 5.63 -20.48 8.25
N PHE A 89 4.42 -20.89 7.82
CA PHE A 89 4.18 -22.24 7.36
C PHE A 89 4.92 -22.55 6.05
N ALA A 90 4.98 -21.60 5.12
CA ALA A 90 5.72 -21.74 3.86
C ALA A 90 7.22 -21.97 4.12
N ASP A 91 7.81 -21.22 5.05
CA ASP A 91 9.20 -21.42 5.48
C ASP A 91 9.42 -22.84 6.05
N ARG A 92 8.49 -23.33 6.88
CA ARG A 92 8.53 -24.70 7.42
C ARG A 92 8.43 -25.78 6.34
N LEU A 93 7.80 -25.50 5.21
CA LEU A 93 7.70 -26.39 4.05
C LEU A 93 8.92 -26.27 3.10
N ASN A 94 9.98 -25.56 3.51
CA ASN A 94 11.17 -25.26 2.72
C ASN A 94 10.88 -24.44 1.46
N ILE A 95 9.82 -23.63 1.45
CA ILE A 95 9.61 -22.61 0.43
C ILE A 95 10.53 -21.44 0.77
N SER A 96 11.72 -21.41 0.17
CA SER A 96 12.72 -20.38 0.45
C SER A 96 12.23 -19.00 0.00
N LEU A 97 11.82 -18.18 0.97
CA LEU A 97 11.52 -16.77 0.79
C LEU A 97 12.62 -15.95 1.46
N ASP A 98 13.26 -15.08 0.68
CA ASP A 98 14.19 -14.10 1.24
C ASP A 98 13.45 -13.17 2.21
N ILE A 99 14.12 -12.78 3.31
CA ILE A 99 13.56 -11.88 4.34
C ILE A 99 13.08 -10.58 3.71
N ARG A 100 13.82 -10.04 2.73
CA ARG A 100 13.43 -8.83 2.02
C ARG A 100 12.15 -9.05 1.19
N GLY A 101 12.03 -10.22 0.57
CA GLY A 101 10.83 -10.65 -0.16
C GLY A 101 9.62 -10.80 0.77
N ALA A 102 9.78 -11.48 1.90
CA ALA A 102 8.72 -11.64 2.89
C ALA A 102 8.23 -10.29 3.46
N LEU A 103 9.14 -9.40 3.84
CA LEU A 103 8.79 -8.05 4.32
C LEU A 103 8.08 -7.22 3.25
N SER A 104 8.52 -7.32 1.99
CA SER A 104 7.86 -6.63 0.87
C SER A 104 6.43 -7.15 0.69
N ILE A 105 6.24 -8.47 0.67
CA ILE A 105 4.91 -9.10 0.56
C ILE A 105 3.99 -8.62 1.69
N ILE A 106 4.47 -8.64 2.94
CA ILE A 106 3.72 -8.18 4.10
C ILE A 106 3.31 -6.70 3.97
N PHE A 107 4.27 -5.83 3.61
CA PHE A 107 4.01 -4.40 3.48
C PHE A 107 2.96 -4.09 2.41
N PHE A 108 3.14 -4.66 1.21
CA PHE A 108 2.21 -4.42 0.10
C PHE A 108 0.84 -5.04 0.37
N PHE A 109 0.80 -6.24 0.95
CA PHE A 109 -0.46 -6.86 1.36
C PHE A 109 -1.21 -5.99 2.36
N MET A 110 -0.52 -5.44 3.36
CA MET A 110 -1.14 -4.59 4.37
C MET A 110 -1.75 -3.32 3.76
N VAL A 111 -1.01 -2.62 2.90
CA VAL A 111 -1.49 -1.42 2.20
C VAL A 111 -2.69 -1.74 1.31
N PHE A 112 -2.59 -2.82 0.53
CA PHE A 112 -3.65 -3.23 -0.39
C PHE A 112 -4.93 -3.62 0.37
N THR A 113 -4.79 -4.42 1.43
CA THR A 113 -5.93 -4.90 2.22
C THR A 113 -6.60 -3.76 2.97
N PHE A 114 -5.83 -2.83 3.53
CA PHE A 114 -6.38 -1.62 4.13
C PHE A 114 -7.18 -0.81 3.12
N SER A 115 -6.62 -0.54 1.94
CA SER A 115 -7.29 0.24 0.90
C SER A 115 -8.58 -0.44 0.41
N ALA A 116 -8.54 -1.76 0.19
CA ALA A 116 -9.71 -2.55 -0.22
C ALA A 116 -10.81 -2.55 0.84
N LEU A 117 -10.47 -2.74 2.12
CA LEU A 117 -11.43 -2.72 3.22
C LEU A 117 -11.99 -1.32 3.46
N ASN A 118 -11.16 -0.28 3.38
CA ASN A 118 -11.62 1.09 3.53
C ASN A 118 -12.65 1.44 2.45
N TRP A 119 -12.38 1.10 1.19
CA TRP A 119 -13.33 1.27 0.09
C TRP A 119 -14.61 0.45 0.25
N TYR A 120 -14.49 -0.81 0.72
CA TYR A 120 -15.64 -1.68 0.97
C TYR A 120 -16.56 -1.12 2.07
N PHE A 121 -15.98 -0.67 3.19
CA PHE A 121 -16.76 -0.13 4.31
C PHE A 121 -17.34 1.25 4.01
N GLU A 122 -16.62 2.10 3.27
CA GLU A 122 -17.19 3.37 2.75
C GLU A 122 -18.45 3.10 1.93
N LYS A 123 -18.40 2.16 0.97
CA LYS A 123 -19.57 1.79 0.16
C LYS A 123 -20.70 1.17 0.97
N LYS A 124 -20.39 0.39 1.99
CA LYS A 124 -21.38 -0.30 2.81
C LYS A 124 -22.13 0.66 3.74
N GLU A 125 -21.48 1.71 4.21
CA GLU A 125 -22.11 2.72 5.07
C GLU A 125 -22.83 3.83 4.28
N ASP A 126 -22.67 3.87 2.95
CA ASP A 126 -23.44 4.72 2.04
C ASP A 126 -24.76 4.08 1.53
N MET A 127 -25.00 2.78 1.82
CA MET A 127 -26.25 2.05 1.54
C MET A 127 -27.14 1.98 2.79
#